data_AF-A0A1D8TVS5-F1
#
_entry.id   AF-A0A1D8TVS5-F1
#
_cell.length_a   1.000
_cell.length_b   1.000
_cell.length_c   1.000
_cell.angle_alpha   90.00
_cell.angle_beta   90.00
_cell.angle_gamma   90.00
#
_symmetry.space_group_name_H-M   'P 1'
#
loop_
_entity.id
_entity.type
_entity.pdbx_description
1 polymer ?
#
loop_
_entity_poly.entity_id
_entity_poly.type
_entity_poly.pdbx_seq_one_letter_code
_entity_poly.pdbx_strand_id
1 'polypeptide(L)'
;MHNDEYGNEIWKDYQDPLETYQQQFKEIYAAIKNRDRGYLYAAIKYIDPENSEDICHYFGIDKNSTLNNEFKFCKSFLFSPIKDLSIFQIPLLEGIAKMIEQAERQAVEFANFFAPVKDNTEILTGIIIVAFILTALYIAVKQSEQRRQLNQRQNLRPPQEQGRNRYLEQAQPRVNELPRKPSVLCLVVPSHQLSGLNQGYPITSNRVEKLISSASYFLCDRSIEAIDKKVNLNLNPGNINYASEEYAYIQLRIPEGEDMIRQKAKYSLKKKLPDGGAQIDKIARLINLDGLENFICA
;
A
#
# COMPACT_ATOMS: atom_id res chain seq x y z
N MET A 1 46.26 -22.67 -9.19
CA MET A 1 44.97 -23.22 -8.72
C MET A 1 44.43 -22.22 -7.72
N HIS A 2 43.64 -21.27 -8.21
CA HIS A 2 42.15 -21.23 -8.21
C HIS A 2 41.65 -20.58 -6.91
N ASN A 3 40.78 -19.57 -6.87
CA ASN A 3 40.13 -18.69 -7.84
C ASN A 3 39.61 -17.52 -6.98
N ASP A 4 40.06 -16.29 -7.22
CA ASP A 4 39.45 -15.08 -6.63
C ASP A 4 38.79 -14.28 -7.76
N GLU A 5 37.67 -14.79 -8.29
CA GLU A 5 36.84 -14.15 -9.32
C GLU A 5 35.36 -14.45 -9.04
N TYR A 6 34.81 -13.99 -7.91
CA TYR A 6 33.35 -13.98 -7.68
C TYR A 6 32.97 -12.80 -6.80
N GLY A 7 32.89 -11.60 -7.38
CA GLY A 7 32.49 -10.41 -6.62
C GLY A 7 31.96 -9.22 -7.40
N ASN A 8 31.90 -9.25 -8.73
CA ASN A 8 31.65 -8.04 -9.54
C ASN A 8 30.55 -8.17 -10.62
N GLU A 9 29.53 -9.01 -10.42
CA GLU A 9 28.45 -9.17 -11.43
C GLU A 9 27.01 -8.85 -10.98
N ILE A 10 26.74 -8.47 -9.72
CA ILE A 10 25.35 -8.32 -9.23
C ILE A 10 24.83 -6.86 -9.23
N TRP A 11 25.66 -5.87 -9.56
CA TRP A 11 25.25 -4.45 -9.54
C TRP A 11 25.12 -3.77 -10.92
N LYS A 12 25.03 -4.55 -12.01
CA LYS A 12 24.99 -3.96 -13.37
C LYS A 12 23.65 -3.33 -13.77
N ASP A 13 22.55 -3.60 -13.05
CA ASP A 13 21.20 -3.15 -13.46
C ASP A 13 20.50 -2.23 -12.45
N TYR A 14 21.18 -1.72 -11.41
CA TYR A 14 20.60 -0.68 -10.57
C TYR A 14 20.71 0.68 -11.29
N GLN A 15 19.73 1.00 -12.12
CA GLN A 15 19.54 2.35 -12.61
C GLN A 15 19.08 3.25 -11.47
N ASP A 16 19.74 4.40 -11.31
CA ASP A 16 19.30 5.41 -10.36
C ASP A 16 17.83 5.78 -10.67
N PRO A 17 16.90 5.64 -9.70
CA PRO A 17 15.51 6.02 -9.89
C PRO A 17 15.37 7.44 -10.47
N LEU A 18 16.27 8.37 -10.08
CA LEU A 18 16.26 9.74 -10.57
C LEU A 18 16.59 9.84 -12.06
N GLU A 19 17.53 9.05 -12.56
CA GLU A 19 17.89 8.99 -13.98
C GLU A 19 16.72 8.44 -14.81
N THR A 20 15.98 7.48 -14.27
CA THR A 20 14.79 6.89 -14.91
C THR A 20 13.67 7.92 -15.07
N TYR A 21 13.40 8.73 -14.03
CA TYR A 21 12.39 9.79 -14.11
C TYR A 21 12.77 10.89 -15.09
N GLN A 22 14.04 11.34 -15.08
CA GLN A 22 14.50 12.36 -16.00
C GLN A 22 14.40 11.88 -17.46
N GLN A 23 14.69 10.62 -17.72
CA GLN A 23 14.57 10.03 -19.05
C GLN A 23 13.11 9.96 -19.50
N GLN A 24 12.21 9.43 -18.67
CA GLN A 24 10.77 9.40 -18.96
C GLN A 24 10.20 10.80 -19.22
N PHE A 25 10.60 11.78 -18.41
CA PHE A 25 10.17 13.17 -18.61
C PHE A 25 10.60 13.71 -19.97
N LYS A 26 11.87 13.49 -20.36
CA LYS A 26 12.40 13.91 -21.67
C LYS A 26 11.64 13.27 -22.82
N GLU A 27 11.31 11.99 -22.70
CA GLU A 27 10.59 11.24 -23.72
C GLU A 27 9.14 11.72 -23.87
N ILE A 28 8.43 11.93 -22.76
CA ILE A 28 7.08 12.52 -22.78
C ILE A 28 7.14 13.92 -23.39
N TYR A 29 8.06 14.77 -22.95
CA TYR A 29 8.21 16.13 -23.49
C TYR A 29 8.46 16.11 -24.99
N ALA A 30 9.37 15.25 -25.47
CA ALA A 30 9.64 15.09 -26.89
C ALA A 30 8.40 14.63 -27.68
N ALA A 31 7.56 13.78 -27.09
CA ALA A 31 6.33 13.27 -27.71
C ALA A 31 5.20 14.31 -27.81
N ILE A 32 5.18 15.32 -26.92
CA ILE A 32 4.09 16.31 -26.86
C ILE A 32 4.45 17.69 -27.38
N LYS A 33 5.73 18.11 -27.35
CA LYS A 33 6.14 19.50 -27.62
C LYS A 33 5.76 20.05 -29.00
N ASN A 34 5.59 19.19 -30.00
CA ASN A 34 5.27 19.56 -31.38
C ASN A 34 3.80 19.31 -31.75
N ARG A 35 2.94 19.01 -30.77
CA ARG A 35 1.52 18.82 -31.04
C ARG A 35 0.82 20.18 -31.15
N ASP A 36 -0.27 20.25 -31.90
CA ASP A 36 -1.09 21.48 -31.96
C ASP A 36 -2.15 21.51 -30.85
N ARG A 37 -2.54 20.35 -30.32
CA ARG A 37 -3.65 20.16 -29.37
C ARG A 37 -3.53 18.86 -28.58
N GLY A 38 -4.23 18.79 -27.45
CA GLY A 38 -4.37 17.60 -26.61
C GLY A 38 -3.07 17.18 -25.95
N TYR A 39 -2.30 18.12 -25.42
CA TYR A 39 -0.99 17.84 -24.81
C TYR A 39 -1.14 17.04 -23.53
N LEU A 40 -2.14 17.35 -22.70
CA LEU A 40 -2.41 16.62 -21.45
C LEU A 40 -2.89 15.20 -21.74
N TYR A 41 -3.82 15.05 -22.68
CA TYR A 41 -4.25 13.73 -23.16
C TYR A 41 -3.06 12.92 -23.70
N ALA A 42 -2.18 13.54 -24.48
CA ALA A 42 -0.99 12.88 -25.03
C ALA A 42 -0.02 12.43 -23.94
N ALA A 43 0.21 13.27 -22.93
CA ALA A 43 1.07 12.94 -21.80
C ALA A 43 0.51 11.76 -21.00
N ILE A 44 -0.79 11.76 -20.68
CA ILE A 44 -1.45 10.64 -19.99
C ILE A 44 -1.36 9.36 -20.82
N LYS A 45 -1.60 9.44 -22.13
CA LYS A 45 -1.47 8.30 -23.05
C LYS A 45 -0.05 7.74 -23.11
N TYR A 46 0.95 8.57 -22.91
CA TYR A 46 2.33 8.11 -22.81
C TYR A 46 2.58 7.40 -21.47
N ILE A 47 2.09 7.96 -20.36
CA ILE A 47 2.31 7.44 -19.01
C ILE A 47 1.58 6.10 -18.79
N ASP A 48 0.32 6.01 -19.20
CA ASP A 48 -0.53 4.82 -19.01
C ASP A 48 -1.37 4.58 -20.27
N PRO A 49 -0.78 3.95 -21.31
CA PRO A 49 -1.46 3.75 -22.60
C PRO A 49 -2.67 2.83 -22.50
N GLU A 50 -2.72 1.95 -21.50
CA GLU A 50 -3.82 0.99 -21.32
C GLU A 50 -5.05 1.65 -20.71
N ASN A 51 -4.85 2.56 -19.75
CA ASN A 51 -5.95 3.22 -19.04
C ASN A 51 -6.19 4.66 -19.51
N SER A 52 -5.45 5.18 -20.49
CA SER A 52 -5.48 6.60 -20.84
C SER A 52 -6.86 7.14 -21.20
N GLU A 53 -7.66 6.36 -21.93
CA GLU A 53 -9.02 6.79 -22.29
C GLU A 53 -9.91 6.90 -21.05
N ASP A 54 -9.83 5.93 -20.13
CA ASP A 54 -10.59 5.95 -18.89
C ASP A 54 -10.15 7.11 -17.99
N ILE A 55 -8.84 7.34 -17.87
CA ILE A 55 -8.27 8.46 -17.09
C ILE A 55 -8.77 9.79 -17.67
N CYS A 56 -8.64 9.98 -18.98
CA CYS A 56 -9.05 11.22 -19.63
C CYS A 56 -10.57 11.42 -19.54
N HIS A 57 -11.37 10.37 -19.71
CA HIS A 57 -12.81 10.44 -19.54
C HIS A 57 -13.18 10.81 -18.10
N TYR A 58 -12.54 10.18 -17.11
CA TYR A 58 -12.79 10.39 -15.69
C TYR A 58 -12.54 11.85 -15.27
N PHE A 59 -11.48 12.48 -15.79
CA PHE A 59 -11.13 13.87 -15.49
C PHE A 59 -11.65 14.91 -16.50
N GLY A 60 -12.42 14.50 -17.52
CA GLY A 60 -12.95 15.41 -18.53
C GLY A 60 -11.89 16.05 -19.44
N ILE A 61 -10.82 15.31 -19.75
CA ILE A 61 -9.69 15.78 -20.56
C ILE A 61 -10.00 15.54 -22.04
N ASP A 62 -10.04 16.61 -22.83
CA ASP A 62 -10.31 16.54 -24.26
C ASP A 62 -9.00 16.44 -25.08
N LYS A 63 -8.91 15.40 -25.92
CA LYS A 63 -7.83 15.20 -26.89
C LYS A 63 -7.68 16.32 -27.93
N ASN A 64 -8.68 17.19 -28.07
CA ASN A 64 -8.66 18.35 -28.97
C ASN A 64 -8.43 19.68 -28.22
N SER A 65 -8.18 19.64 -26.91
CA SER A 65 -8.01 20.86 -26.12
C SER A 65 -6.77 21.64 -26.57
N THR A 66 -6.89 22.97 -26.63
CA THR A 66 -5.76 23.85 -26.93
C THR A 66 -4.83 23.96 -25.72
N LEU A 67 -3.55 24.27 -25.95
CA LEU A 67 -2.55 24.48 -24.89
C LEU A 67 -3.04 25.43 -23.78
N ASN A 68 -3.70 26.53 -24.16
CA ASN A 68 -4.20 27.52 -23.22
C ASN A 68 -5.35 26.98 -22.33
N ASN A 69 -6.24 26.17 -22.91
CA ASN A 69 -7.32 25.54 -22.15
C ASN A 69 -6.77 24.47 -21.20
N GLU A 70 -5.80 23.66 -21.63
CA GLU A 70 -5.14 22.68 -20.77
C GLU A 70 -4.31 23.34 -19.67
N PHE A 71 -3.64 24.45 -19.96
CA PHE A 71 -2.95 25.25 -18.95
C PHE A 71 -3.92 25.81 -17.90
N LYS A 72 -5.06 26.34 -18.34
CA LYS A 72 -6.12 26.82 -17.45
C LYS A 72 -6.68 25.69 -16.58
N PHE A 73 -6.86 24.50 -17.14
CA PHE A 73 -7.24 23.30 -16.41
C PHE A 73 -6.17 22.92 -15.37
N CYS A 74 -4.91 22.80 -15.77
CA CYS A 74 -3.80 22.46 -14.88
C CYS A 74 -3.69 23.45 -13.72
N LYS A 75 -3.82 24.75 -14.01
CA LYS A 75 -3.85 25.81 -13.01
C LYS A 75 -5.05 25.65 -12.08
N SER A 76 -6.25 25.43 -12.62
CA SER A 76 -7.44 25.21 -11.78
C SER A 76 -7.28 23.98 -10.88
N PHE A 77 -6.72 22.89 -11.41
CA PHE A 77 -6.51 21.63 -10.72
C PHE A 77 -5.51 21.75 -9.57
N LEU A 78 -4.40 22.47 -9.78
CA LEU A 78 -3.35 22.63 -8.77
C LEU A 78 -3.66 23.72 -7.73
N PHE A 79 -4.34 24.80 -8.12
CA PHE A 79 -4.60 25.95 -7.24
C PHE A 79 -5.97 25.94 -6.57
N SER A 80 -6.89 25.06 -6.98
CA SER A 80 -8.14 24.85 -6.27
C SER A 80 -8.04 23.54 -5.48
N PRO A 81 -7.69 23.59 -4.18
CA PRO A 81 -7.69 22.38 -3.39
C PRO A 81 -9.14 21.87 -3.30
N ILE A 82 -9.40 20.75 -3.98
CA ILE A 82 -10.25 19.68 -3.45
C ILE A 82 -11.72 20.10 -3.17
N LYS A 83 -12.32 21.01 -3.94
CA LYS A 83 -13.81 21.11 -3.92
C LYS A 83 -14.46 20.01 -4.75
N ASP A 84 -13.91 19.70 -5.92
CA ASP A 84 -14.47 18.63 -6.77
C ASP A 84 -14.02 17.22 -6.36
N LEU A 85 -12.90 17.10 -5.63
CA LEU A 85 -12.49 15.82 -5.05
C LEU A 85 -13.40 15.37 -3.89
N SER A 86 -14.13 16.29 -3.26
CA SER A 86 -15.12 15.98 -2.21
C SER A 86 -16.36 15.25 -2.76
N ILE A 87 -16.58 15.27 -4.08
CA ILE A 87 -17.60 14.46 -4.77
C ILE A 87 -17.21 12.98 -4.68
N PHE A 88 -15.92 12.67 -4.67
CA PHE A 88 -15.41 11.33 -4.45
C PHE A 88 -15.38 11.08 -2.94
N GLN A 89 -16.50 10.63 -2.39
CA GLN A 89 -16.60 10.11 -1.02
C GLN A 89 -15.65 8.91 -0.84
N ILE A 90 -14.34 9.12 -0.75
CA ILE A 90 -13.32 8.08 -0.60
C ILE A 90 -12.66 8.23 0.77
N PRO A 91 -12.72 7.23 1.67
CA PRO A 91 -12.12 7.27 3.00
C PRO A 91 -10.58 7.43 3.01
N LEU A 92 -9.94 7.34 1.85
CA LEU A 92 -8.51 7.58 1.62
C LEU A 92 -8.15 9.08 1.70
N LEU A 93 -9.15 9.97 1.64
CA LEU A 93 -8.94 11.42 1.72
C LEU A 93 -8.34 11.88 3.04
N GLU A 94 -8.40 11.14 4.13
CA GLU A 94 -7.77 11.56 5.39
C GLU A 94 -6.24 11.44 5.37
N GLY A 95 -5.71 10.47 4.60
CA GLY A 95 -4.28 10.31 4.35
C GLY A 95 -3.79 11.19 3.20
N ILE A 96 -4.61 11.35 2.16
CA ILE A 96 -4.33 12.26 1.04
C ILE A 96 -4.47 13.72 1.48
N ALA A 97 -5.41 14.10 2.34
CA ALA A 97 -5.53 15.46 2.87
C ALA A 97 -4.35 15.83 3.75
N LYS A 98 -3.72 14.87 4.46
CA LYS A 98 -2.46 15.10 5.18
C LYS A 98 -1.27 15.24 4.23
N MET A 99 -1.20 14.43 3.18
CA MET A 99 -0.22 14.60 2.11
C MET A 99 -0.43 15.89 1.32
N ILE A 100 -1.68 16.33 1.13
CA ILE A 100 -2.05 17.58 0.48
C ILE A 100 -1.86 18.76 1.42
N GLU A 101 -2.07 18.66 2.73
CA GLU A 101 -1.67 19.69 3.71
C GLU A 101 -0.15 19.86 3.74
N GLN A 102 0.61 18.76 3.64
CA GLN A 102 2.06 18.80 3.45
C GLN A 102 2.44 19.36 2.08
N ALA A 103 1.71 19.00 1.03
CA ALA A 103 1.89 19.53 -0.31
C ALA A 103 1.41 20.98 -0.43
N GLU A 104 0.51 21.49 0.42
CA GLU A 104 0.01 22.87 0.47
C GLU A 104 1.09 23.80 1.05
N ARG A 105 1.88 23.30 2.00
CA ARG A 105 3.11 23.97 2.45
C ARG A 105 4.17 24.03 1.35
N GLN A 106 4.21 23.04 0.46
CA GLN A 106 5.03 23.04 -0.78
C GLN A 106 4.30 23.67 -1.98
N ALA A 107 2.99 23.91 -1.89
CA ALA A 107 2.17 24.41 -2.99
C ALA A 107 2.43 25.89 -3.20
N VAL A 108 3.01 26.58 -2.22
CA VAL A 108 3.59 27.90 -2.42
C VAL A 108 4.77 27.84 -3.41
N GLU A 109 5.59 26.79 -3.37
CA GLU A 109 6.68 26.58 -4.33
C GLU A 109 6.16 26.14 -5.71
N PHE A 110 5.17 25.25 -5.76
CA PHE A 110 4.49 24.89 -7.03
C PHE A 110 3.65 26.05 -7.60
N ALA A 111 3.04 26.87 -6.77
CA ALA A 111 2.31 28.06 -7.20
C ALA A 111 3.25 29.09 -7.84
N ASN A 112 4.48 29.19 -7.32
CA ASN A 112 5.54 30.02 -7.92
C ASN A 112 6.01 29.47 -9.27
N PHE A 113 5.96 28.15 -9.49
CA PHE A 113 6.25 27.53 -10.80
C PHE A 113 5.22 27.93 -11.88
N PHE A 114 4.00 28.28 -11.47
CA PHE A 114 2.91 28.73 -12.34
C PHE A 114 2.56 30.23 -12.18
N ALA A 115 3.46 31.01 -11.56
CA ALA A 115 3.50 32.49 -11.67
C ALA A 115 3.56 32.88 -13.17
N PRO A 116 3.29 34.12 -13.63
CA PRO A 116 2.92 34.39 -15.03
C PRO A 116 3.96 33.85 -16.04
N VAL A 117 3.72 32.60 -16.46
CA VAL A 117 4.59 31.81 -17.32
C VAL A 117 4.53 32.43 -18.70
N LYS A 118 5.69 32.76 -19.26
CA LYS A 118 5.79 33.33 -20.61
C LYS A 118 6.28 32.32 -21.66
N ASP A 119 6.79 31.16 -21.24
CA ASP A 119 7.36 30.16 -22.14
C ASP A 119 6.48 28.89 -22.24
N ASN A 120 6.30 28.40 -23.47
CA ASN A 120 5.63 27.14 -23.77
C ASN A 120 6.33 25.95 -23.08
N THR A 121 7.65 26.01 -22.85
CA THR A 121 8.39 24.94 -22.17
C THR A 121 7.92 24.73 -20.73
N GLU A 122 7.71 25.81 -19.98
CA GLU A 122 7.25 25.78 -18.60
C GLU A 122 5.78 25.30 -18.53
N ILE A 123 4.95 25.74 -19.49
CA ILE A 123 3.56 25.26 -19.63
C ILE A 123 3.53 23.75 -19.86
N LEU A 124 4.32 23.23 -20.81
CA LEU A 124 4.40 21.80 -21.11
C LEU A 124 4.92 21.00 -19.92
N THR A 125 5.91 21.54 -19.20
CA THR A 125 6.41 20.93 -17.96
C THR A 125 5.29 20.80 -16.93
N GLY A 126 4.50 21.86 -16.74
CA GLY A 126 3.34 21.84 -15.88
C GLY A 126 2.29 20.80 -16.29
N ILE A 127 2.04 20.66 -17.59
CA ILE A 127 1.11 19.65 -18.14
C ILE A 127 1.60 18.23 -17.84
N ILE A 128 2.89 17.94 -17.99
CA ILE A 128 3.46 16.62 -17.69
C ILE A 128 3.31 16.29 -16.19
N ILE A 129 3.61 17.25 -15.31
CA ILE A 129 3.46 17.07 -13.87
C ILE A 129 1.99 16.74 -13.52
N VAL A 130 1.04 17.49 -14.08
CA VAL A 130 -0.38 17.23 -13.85
C VAL A 130 -0.80 15.87 -14.41
N ALA A 131 -0.27 15.45 -15.56
CA ALA A 131 -0.55 14.12 -16.12
C ALA A 131 -0.15 12.98 -15.16
N PHE A 132 1.03 13.08 -14.53
CA PHE A 132 1.46 12.10 -13.52
C PHE A 132 0.53 12.07 -12.31
N ILE A 133 0.15 13.26 -11.79
CA ILE A 133 -0.74 13.37 -10.62
C ILE A 133 -2.11 12.75 -10.92
N LEU A 134 -2.71 13.07 -12.07
CA LEU A 134 -4.01 12.54 -12.46
C LEU A 134 -3.98 11.02 -12.65
N THR A 135 -2.94 10.50 -13.28
CA THR A 135 -2.76 9.06 -13.47
C THR A 135 -2.65 8.34 -12.10
N ALA A 136 -1.83 8.86 -11.20
CA ALA A 136 -1.69 8.30 -9.85
C ALA A 136 -3.01 8.35 -9.06
N LEU A 137 -3.75 9.46 -9.15
CA LEU A 137 -5.06 9.60 -8.51
C LEU A 137 -6.07 8.60 -9.07
N TYR A 138 -6.15 8.44 -10.39
CA TYR A 138 -7.05 7.47 -11.00
C TYR A 138 -6.76 6.03 -10.56
N ILE A 139 -5.50 5.62 -10.53
CA ILE A 139 -5.09 4.30 -10.04
C ILE A 139 -5.53 4.11 -8.59
N ALA A 140 -5.31 5.11 -7.73
CA ALA A 140 -5.73 5.06 -6.34
C ALA A 140 -7.26 4.94 -6.19
N VAL A 141 -8.03 5.68 -7.00
CA VAL A 141 -9.50 5.58 -7.04
C VAL A 141 -9.95 4.19 -7.46
N LYS A 142 -9.47 3.68 -8.60
CA LYS A 142 -9.84 2.38 -9.17
C LYS A 142 -9.55 1.24 -8.19
N GLN A 143 -8.40 1.27 -7.53
CA GLN A 143 -8.07 0.30 -6.48
C GLN A 143 -9.03 0.39 -5.28
N SER A 144 -9.43 1.60 -4.89
CA SER A 144 -10.38 1.80 -3.79
C SER A 144 -11.78 1.25 -4.12
N GLU A 145 -12.25 1.44 -5.36
CA GLU A 145 -13.54 0.92 -5.82
C GLU A 145 -13.55 -0.60 -5.89
N GLN A 146 -12.48 -1.20 -6.41
CA GLN A 146 -12.31 -2.66 -6.39
C GLN A 146 -12.38 -3.20 -4.95
N ARG A 147 -11.72 -2.53 -4.00
CA ARG A 147 -11.81 -2.88 -2.56
C ARG A 147 -13.24 -2.75 -2.04
N ARG A 148 -14.01 -1.73 -2.46
CA ARG A 148 -15.42 -1.55 -2.08
C ARG A 148 -16.30 -2.67 -2.63
N GLN A 149 -16.17 -3.01 -3.89
CA GLN A 149 -16.95 -4.09 -4.51
C GLN A 149 -16.65 -5.44 -3.86
N LEU A 150 -15.39 -5.72 -3.53
CA LEU A 150 -15.00 -6.91 -2.77
C LEU A 150 -15.65 -6.93 -1.38
N ASN A 151 -15.70 -5.80 -0.68
CA ASN A 151 -16.37 -5.70 0.62
C ASN A 151 -17.91 -5.82 0.50
N GLN A 152 -18.54 -5.24 -0.53
CA GLN A 152 -19.99 -5.33 -0.75
C GLN A 152 -20.42 -6.77 -1.10
N ARG A 153 -19.64 -7.49 -1.93
CA ARG A 153 -19.89 -8.91 -2.21
C ARG A 153 -19.79 -9.78 -0.95
N GLN A 154 -18.99 -9.38 0.04
CA GLN A 154 -18.90 -10.08 1.33
C GLN A 154 -20.12 -9.79 2.23
N ASN A 155 -20.75 -8.63 2.11
CA ASN A 155 -21.95 -8.24 2.86
C ASN A 155 -23.28 -8.77 2.27
N LEU A 156 -23.26 -9.39 1.08
CA LEU A 156 -24.42 -10.06 0.46
C LEU A 156 -24.64 -11.50 0.95
N ARG A 157 -23.84 -11.99 1.92
CA ARG A 157 -24.26 -13.18 2.68
C ARG A 157 -25.44 -12.79 3.56
N PRO A 158 -26.49 -13.63 3.67
CA PRO A 158 -27.70 -13.27 4.38
C PRO A 158 -27.37 -12.87 5.83
N PRO A 159 -28.09 -11.88 6.40
CA PRO A 159 -27.86 -11.46 7.78
C PRO A 159 -28.05 -12.68 8.68
N GLN A 160 -27.02 -13.09 9.41
CA GLN A 160 -27.27 -13.83 10.63
C GLN A 160 -27.95 -12.84 11.58
N GLU A 161 -29.17 -13.19 11.98
CA GLU A 161 -29.95 -12.50 13.00
C GLU A 161 -29.09 -12.27 14.25
N GLN A 162 -28.50 -11.08 14.36
CA GLN A 162 -27.78 -10.68 15.54
C GLN A 162 -28.69 -9.74 16.32
N GLY A 163 -29.29 -10.36 17.35
CA GLY A 163 -30.36 -9.80 18.15
C GLY A 163 -30.09 -8.38 18.63
N ARG A 164 -31.00 -7.49 18.26
CA ARG A 164 -31.37 -6.33 19.07
C ARG A 164 -31.83 -6.84 20.42
N ASN A 165 -30.99 -6.70 21.44
CA ASN A 165 -31.36 -6.38 22.82
C ASN A 165 -30.11 -6.59 23.68
N ARG A 166 -29.53 -5.50 24.18
CA ARG A 166 -28.75 -5.48 25.43
C ARG A 166 -28.47 -4.01 25.79
N TYR A 167 -29.51 -3.35 26.29
CA TYR A 167 -29.33 -2.44 27.41
C TYR A 167 -29.78 -3.23 28.65
N LEU A 168 -28.96 -3.17 29.71
CA LEU A 168 -29.11 -3.83 31.00
C LEU A 168 -28.81 -5.33 31.03
N GLU A 169 -27.56 -5.69 31.35
CA GLU A 169 -27.35 -6.68 32.43
C GLU A 169 -25.93 -6.54 33.01
N GLN A 170 -25.90 -5.92 34.19
CA GLN A 170 -24.77 -5.95 35.10
C GLN A 170 -24.69 -7.32 35.77
N ALA A 171 -23.45 -7.81 35.90
CA ALA A 171 -22.97 -8.75 36.90
C ALA A 171 -23.70 -10.10 37.03
N GLN A 172 -23.26 -11.11 36.27
CA GLN A 172 -23.37 -12.52 36.67
C GLN A 172 -22.16 -13.37 36.22
N PRO A 173 -21.88 -14.51 36.93
CA PRO A 173 -20.58 -15.16 36.98
C PRO A 173 -20.26 -15.98 35.72
N ARG A 174 -18.95 -16.17 35.48
CA ARG A 174 -18.35 -16.89 34.35
C ARG A 174 -19.01 -18.25 34.10
N VAL A 175 -19.87 -18.30 33.09
CA VAL A 175 -20.35 -19.54 32.48
C VAL A 175 -19.25 -20.03 31.54
N ASN A 176 -18.87 -21.30 31.68
CA ASN A 176 -17.88 -22.03 30.88
C ASN A 176 -17.87 -21.58 29.41
N GLU A 177 -16.93 -20.72 29.04
CA GLU A 177 -16.68 -20.38 27.64
C GLU A 177 -16.14 -21.64 26.95
N LEU A 178 -16.77 -22.02 25.83
CA LEU A 178 -16.18 -23.04 24.95
C LEU A 178 -14.72 -22.64 24.66
N PRO A 179 -13.78 -23.60 24.60
CA PRO A 179 -12.38 -23.30 24.31
C PRO A 179 -12.29 -22.56 22.97
N ARG A 180 -11.88 -21.29 23.00
CA ARG A 180 -11.68 -20.49 21.79
C ARG A 180 -10.60 -21.15 20.95
N LYS A 181 -10.81 -21.18 19.63
CA LYS A 181 -9.89 -21.90 18.74
C LYS A 181 -8.59 -21.10 18.55
N PRO A 182 -7.44 -21.77 18.40
CA PRO A 182 -6.20 -21.08 18.08
C PRO A 182 -6.25 -20.48 16.66
N SER A 183 -5.43 -19.48 16.42
CA SER A 183 -5.18 -18.92 15.09
C SER A 183 -3.69 -18.89 14.78
N VAL A 184 -3.37 -18.77 13.49
CA VAL A 184 -2.00 -18.59 13.01
C VAL A 184 -1.85 -17.18 12.47
N LEU A 185 -0.88 -16.47 13.04
CA LEU A 185 -0.50 -15.11 12.67
C LEU A 185 0.86 -15.15 11.98
N CYS A 186 0.89 -14.75 10.71
CA CYS A 186 2.09 -14.59 9.92
C CYS A 186 2.44 -13.11 9.82
N LEU A 187 3.71 -12.77 10.05
CA LEU A 187 4.21 -11.40 9.98
C LEU A 187 5.49 -11.36 9.14
N VAL A 188 5.63 -10.30 8.33
CA VAL A 188 6.87 -9.94 7.68
C VAL A 188 7.39 -8.68 8.35
N VAL A 189 8.53 -8.77 9.02
CA VAL A 189 9.13 -7.71 9.85
C VAL A 189 10.59 -7.52 9.47
N PRO A 190 11.20 -6.36 9.77
CA PRO A 190 12.65 -6.22 9.71
C PRO A 190 13.36 -7.26 10.59
N SER A 191 14.43 -7.87 10.07
CA SER A 191 15.09 -9.03 10.69
C SER A 191 15.57 -8.74 12.12
N HIS A 192 16.06 -7.53 12.40
CA HIS A 192 16.49 -7.11 13.73
C HIS A 192 15.38 -7.21 14.79
N GLN A 193 14.10 -7.12 14.39
CA GLN A 193 12.97 -7.30 15.31
C GLN A 193 12.83 -8.74 15.81
N LEU A 194 13.42 -9.71 15.11
CA LEU A 194 13.42 -11.12 15.48
C LEU A 194 14.65 -11.52 16.32
N SER A 195 15.58 -10.59 16.59
CA SER A 195 16.75 -10.86 17.42
C SER A 195 16.35 -11.40 18.79
N GLY A 196 17.00 -12.50 19.22
CA GLY A 196 16.73 -13.20 20.47
C GLY A 196 15.47 -14.07 20.48
N LEU A 197 14.75 -14.20 19.36
CA LEU A 197 13.63 -15.12 19.22
C LEU A 197 14.10 -16.46 18.66
N ASN A 198 13.57 -17.55 19.21
CA ASN A 198 13.91 -18.91 18.77
C ASN A 198 12.65 -19.67 18.38
N GLN A 199 12.71 -20.41 17.28
CA GLN A 199 11.60 -21.27 16.85
C GLN A 199 11.29 -22.33 17.92
N GLY A 200 10.00 -22.61 18.12
CA GLY A 200 9.49 -23.54 19.13
C GLY A 200 9.27 -22.93 20.51
N TYR A 201 9.83 -21.74 20.79
CA TYR A 201 9.73 -21.08 22.09
C TYR A 201 8.48 -20.20 22.19
N PRO A 202 7.94 -20.01 23.42
CA PRO A 202 6.87 -19.07 23.66
C PRO A 202 7.38 -17.62 23.56
N ILE A 203 6.47 -16.72 23.21
CA ILE A 203 6.70 -15.28 23.08
C ILE A 203 5.57 -14.54 23.80
N THR A 204 5.89 -13.50 24.56
CA THR A 204 4.89 -12.75 25.35
C THR A 204 3.99 -11.88 24.48
N SER A 205 2.75 -11.63 24.89
CA SER A 205 1.80 -10.82 24.12
C SER A 205 2.33 -9.42 23.81
N ASN A 206 3.02 -8.77 24.75
CA ASN A 206 3.69 -7.47 24.52
C ASN A 206 4.72 -7.56 23.38
N ARG A 207 5.50 -8.64 23.33
CA ARG A 207 6.46 -8.84 22.24
C ARG A 207 5.74 -9.11 20.90
N VAL A 208 4.62 -9.82 20.91
CA VAL A 208 3.77 -10.02 19.73
C VAL A 208 3.18 -8.69 19.24
N GLU A 209 2.70 -7.81 20.12
CA GLU A 209 2.19 -6.48 19.75
C GLU A 209 3.26 -5.60 19.10
N LYS A 210 4.50 -5.68 19.59
CA LYS A 210 5.65 -5.00 18.98
C LYS A 210 5.88 -5.53 17.56
N LEU A 211 5.89 -6.85 17.38
CA LEU A 211 6.03 -7.45 16.04
C LEU A 211 4.89 -7.04 15.10
N ILE A 212 3.64 -7.03 15.56
CA ILE A 212 2.49 -6.57 14.76
C ILE A 212 2.68 -5.09 14.36
N SER A 213 3.18 -4.26 15.27
CA SER A 213 3.39 -2.83 15.00
C SER A 213 4.50 -2.59 13.97
N SER A 214 5.56 -3.42 14.01
CA SER A 214 6.71 -3.33 13.10
C SER A 214 6.56 -4.08 11.78
N ALA A 215 5.48 -4.85 11.60
CA ALA A 215 5.29 -5.66 10.40
C ALA A 215 4.97 -4.82 9.16
N SER A 216 5.61 -5.08 8.03
CA SER A 216 5.22 -4.48 6.73
C SER A 216 4.07 -5.24 6.09
N TYR A 217 3.97 -6.54 6.35
CA TYR A 217 2.89 -7.40 5.88
C TYR A 217 2.43 -8.32 7.00
N PHE A 218 1.13 -8.63 7.02
CA PHE A 218 0.58 -9.61 7.94
C PHE A 218 -0.56 -10.42 7.34
N LEU A 219 -0.76 -11.62 7.88
CA LEU A 219 -1.86 -12.52 7.53
C LEU A 219 -2.26 -13.31 8.78
N CYS A 220 -3.55 -13.33 9.12
CA CYS A 220 -4.07 -14.15 10.21
C CYS A 220 -5.17 -15.08 9.68
N ASP A 221 -4.93 -16.38 9.77
CA ASP A 221 -5.82 -17.44 9.26
C ASP A 221 -6.07 -18.50 10.34
N ARG A 222 -7.10 -19.32 10.12
CA ARG A 222 -7.45 -20.49 10.95
C ARG A 222 -6.62 -21.73 10.58
N SER A 223 -5.74 -21.62 9.60
CA SER A 223 -4.96 -22.75 9.10
C SER A 223 -4.02 -23.28 10.19
N ILE A 224 -4.12 -24.57 10.51
CA ILE A 224 -3.14 -25.29 11.34
C ILE A 224 -1.91 -25.69 10.49
N GLU A 225 -2.02 -25.61 9.16
CA GLU A 225 -0.98 -25.93 8.20
C GLU A 225 -0.03 -24.76 7.94
N ALA A 226 1.17 -25.09 7.46
CA ALA A 226 2.24 -24.18 7.04
C ALA A 226 1.74 -23.19 5.96
N ILE A 227 1.36 -21.99 6.38
CA ILE A 227 0.77 -20.95 5.52
C ILE A 227 1.76 -20.54 4.42
N ASP A 228 3.05 -20.61 4.70
CA ASP A 228 4.11 -20.31 3.73
C ASP A 228 4.05 -21.18 2.46
N LYS A 229 3.68 -22.46 2.60
CA LYS A 229 3.49 -23.35 1.44
C LYS A 229 2.22 -23.06 0.66
N LYS A 230 1.16 -22.67 1.37
CA LYS A 230 -0.14 -22.35 0.76
C LYS A 230 -0.08 -21.10 -0.11
N VAL A 231 0.76 -20.14 0.28
CA VAL A 231 0.89 -18.86 -0.40
C VAL A 231 2.19 -18.74 -1.22
N ASN A 232 2.91 -19.87 -1.40
CA ASN A 232 4.15 -19.95 -2.20
C ASN A 232 5.24 -18.95 -1.79
N LEU A 233 5.44 -18.71 -0.48
CA LEU A 233 6.53 -17.85 -0.02
C LEU A 233 7.88 -18.49 -0.30
N ASN A 234 8.78 -17.72 -0.89
CA ASN A 234 10.17 -18.13 -1.07
C ASN A 234 10.99 -17.83 0.19
N LEU A 235 11.12 -18.83 1.06
CA LEU A 235 11.76 -18.70 2.37
C LEU A 235 13.09 -19.45 2.45
N ASN A 236 14.11 -18.80 3.00
CA ASN A 236 15.35 -19.47 3.40
C ASN A 236 15.36 -19.71 4.92
N PRO A 237 15.37 -20.97 5.38
CA PRO A 237 15.49 -21.28 6.81
C PRO A 237 16.91 -21.12 7.37
N GLY A 238 17.90 -20.76 6.52
CA GLY A 238 19.29 -20.53 6.93
C GLY A 238 19.47 -19.32 7.87
N ASN A 239 20.72 -19.08 8.28
CA ASN A 239 21.05 -18.05 9.27
C ASN A 239 20.53 -16.66 8.85
N ILE A 240 19.59 -16.12 9.63
CA ILE A 240 19.12 -14.75 9.48
C ILE A 240 20.17 -13.82 10.07
N ASN A 241 20.64 -12.86 9.28
CA ASN A 241 21.50 -11.79 9.77
C ASN A 241 20.64 -10.73 10.48
N TYR A 242 20.47 -10.86 11.79
CA TYR A 242 19.69 -9.94 12.61
C TYR A 242 20.26 -8.51 12.71
N ALA A 243 21.46 -8.26 12.19
CA ALA A 243 22.04 -6.91 12.11
C ALA A 243 21.70 -6.19 10.78
N SER A 244 20.96 -6.85 9.87
CA SER A 244 20.59 -6.30 8.58
C SER A 244 19.19 -5.67 8.57
N GLU A 245 18.95 -4.80 7.60
CA GLU A 245 17.62 -4.22 7.32
C GLU A 245 16.72 -5.15 6.47
N GLU A 246 17.12 -6.41 6.28
CA GLU A 246 16.36 -7.36 5.47
C GLU A 246 15.04 -7.73 6.14
N TYR A 247 14.05 -8.10 5.32
CA TYR A 247 12.78 -8.61 5.82
C TYR A 247 12.87 -10.10 6.17
N ALA A 248 12.28 -10.44 7.31
CA ALA A 248 12.15 -11.81 7.79
C ALA A 248 10.69 -12.15 8.05
N TYR A 249 10.38 -13.42 7.86
CA TYR A 249 9.07 -14.02 8.08
C TYR A 249 9.04 -14.70 9.45
N ILE A 250 7.97 -14.46 10.20
CA ILE A 250 7.66 -15.19 11.44
C ILE A 250 6.22 -15.68 11.42
N GLN A 251 6.04 -16.96 11.76
CA GLN A 251 4.75 -17.59 11.97
C GLN A 251 4.54 -17.84 13.46
N LEU A 252 3.44 -17.31 13.99
CA LEU A 252 3.05 -17.41 15.39
C LEU A 252 1.74 -18.18 15.51
N ARG A 253 1.66 -19.09 16.49
CA ARG A 253 0.42 -19.71 16.92
C ARG A 253 -0.11 -18.96 18.13
N ILE A 254 -1.30 -18.39 18.00
CA ILE A 254 -1.97 -17.62 19.04
C ILE A 254 -3.06 -18.51 19.68
N PRO A 255 -2.89 -18.97 20.93
CA PRO A 255 -3.96 -19.61 21.67
C PRO A 255 -5.15 -18.66 21.76
N GLU A 256 -6.37 -19.18 21.56
CA GLU A 256 -7.60 -18.38 21.64
C GLU A 256 -7.68 -17.19 20.66
N GLY A 257 -6.82 -17.14 19.64
CA GLY A 257 -6.71 -16.03 18.70
C GLY A 257 -7.79 -15.99 17.62
N GLU A 258 -8.92 -16.66 17.80
CA GLU A 258 -10.02 -16.75 16.82
C GLU A 258 -10.54 -15.38 16.38
N ASP A 259 -10.61 -14.43 17.32
CA ASP A 259 -11.09 -13.07 17.05
C ASP A 259 -10.13 -12.25 16.17
N MET A 260 -8.86 -12.66 16.08
CA MET A 260 -7.83 -12.04 15.24
C MET A 260 -7.94 -12.43 13.77
N ILE A 261 -8.69 -13.49 13.45
CA ILE A 261 -8.87 -13.96 12.08
C ILE A 261 -9.60 -12.88 11.26
N ARG A 262 -9.20 -12.72 9.99
CA ARG A 262 -9.77 -11.74 9.02
C ARG A 262 -9.64 -10.27 9.41
N GLN A 263 -8.88 -9.94 10.46
CA GLN A 263 -8.59 -8.53 10.73
C GLN A 263 -7.76 -7.95 9.59
N LYS A 264 -8.15 -6.76 9.09
CA LYS A 264 -7.48 -6.08 7.97
C LYS A 264 -6.58 -4.92 8.40
N ALA A 265 -6.39 -4.71 9.70
CA ALA A 265 -5.56 -3.63 10.23
C ALA A 265 -4.75 -4.08 11.46
N LYS A 266 -3.52 -3.57 11.60
CA LYS A 266 -2.64 -3.80 12.75
C LYS A 266 -3.30 -3.42 14.08
N TYR A 267 -4.02 -2.30 14.12
CA TYR A 267 -4.72 -1.86 15.33
C TYR A 267 -5.77 -2.88 15.79
N SER A 268 -6.56 -3.43 14.86
CA SER A 268 -7.57 -4.45 15.16
C SER A 268 -6.94 -5.76 15.62
N LEU A 269 -5.80 -6.15 15.05
CA LEU A 269 -5.05 -7.32 15.52
C LEU A 269 -4.58 -7.14 16.96
N LYS A 270 -3.98 -5.99 17.30
CA LYS A 270 -3.52 -5.71 18.66
C LYS A 270 -4.68 -5.68 19.66
N LYS A 271 -5.76 -4.99 19.34
CA LYS A 271 -6.95 -4.88 20.21
C LYS A 271 -7.60 -6.25 20.51
N LYS A 272 -7.42 -7.22 19.62
CA LYS A 272 -7.99 -8.57 19.73
C LYS A 272 -6.94 -9.62 20.06
N LEU A 273 -5.71 -9.22 20.36
CA LEU A 273 -4.67 -10.14 20.80
C LEU A 273 -5.05 -10.63 22.22
N PRO A 274 -5.10 -11.94 22.45
CA PRO A 274 -5.35 -12.48 23.78
C PRO A 274 -4.21 -12.12 24.76
N ASP A 275 -4.54 -12.05 26.04
CA ASP A 275 -3.56 -11.78 27.11
C ASP A 275 -2.53 -12.92 27.28
N GLY A 276 -2.77 -14.08 26.65
CA GLY A 276 -1.84 -15.20 26.59
C GLY A 276 -0.73 -15.03 25.55
N GLY A 277 0.46 -15.54 25.85
CA GLY A 277 1.59 -15.56 24.92
C GLY A 277 1.33 -16.40 23.67
N ALA A 278 2.14 -16.21 22.63
CA ALA A 278 2.11 -17.02 21.42
C ALA A 278 3.23 -18.07 21.42
N GLN A 279 3.13 -19.06 20.55
CA GLN A 279 4.23 -19.97 20.23
C GLN A 279 4.81 -19.64 18.86
N ILE A 280 6.14 -19.64 18.74
CA ILE A 280 6.81 -19.39 17.47
C ILE A 280 6.86 -20.71 16.68
N ASP A 281 6.08 -20.81 15.61
CA ASP A 281 6.03 -22.02 14.77
C ASP A 281 7.15 -22.02 13.72
N LYS A 282 7.50 -20.85 13.17
CA LYS A 282 8.55 -20.72 12.14
C LYS A 282 9.18 -19.33 12.15
N ILE A 283 10.48 -19.26 11.91
CA ILE A 283 11.21 -18.04 11.58
C ILE A 283 12.06 -18.34 10.33
N ALA A 284 12.03 -17.48 9.32
CA ALA A 284 12.81 -17.64 8.09
C ALA A 284 13.15 -16.29 7.45
N ARG A 285 14.21 -16.24 6.66
CA ARG A 285 14.52 -15.10 5.81
C ARG A 285 13.61 -15.09 4.58
N LEU A 286 13.09 -13.92 4.23
CA LEU A 286 12.34 -13.75 2.99
C LEU A 286 13.32 -13.50 1.84
N ILE A 287 13.30 -14.32 0.78
CA ILE A 287 14.25 -14.23 -0.34
C ILE A 287 13.77 -13.19 -1.37
N ASN A 288 12.47 -13.18 -1.66
CA ASN A 288 11.84 -12.28 -2.61
C ASN A 288 10.42 -11.95 -2.14
N LEU A 289 9.68 -11.14 -2.91
CA LEU A 289 8.35 -10.67 -2.53
C LEU A 289 7.22 -11.62 -2.99
N ASP A 290 7.55 -12.76 -3.60
CA ASP A 290 6.58 -13.69 -4.15
C ASP A 290 5.69 -14.27 -3.04
N GLY A 291 4.38 -14.32 -3.28
CA GLY A 291 3.39 -14.84 -2.33
C GLY A 291 2.88 -13.80 -1.32
N LEU A 292 3.54 -12.63 -1.21
CA LEU A 292 3.10 -11.54 -0.34
C LEU A 292 1.83 -10.84 -0.84
N GLU A 293 1.42 -11.03 -2.09
CA GLU A 293 0.12 -10.56 -2.59
C GLU A 293 -1.07 -11.17 -1.84
N ASN A 294 -0.85 -12.29 -1.14
CA ASN A 294 -1.83 -12.92 -0.25
C ASN A 294 -1.85 -12.31 1.16
N PHE A 295 -0.91 -11.43 1.47
CA PHE A 295 -0.80 -10.73 2.75
C PHE A 295 -1.43 -9.34 2.67
N ILE A 296 -1.82 -8.81 3.83
CA ILE A 296 -2.25 -7.43 3.95
C ILE A 296 -1.00 -6.57 4.14
N CYS A 297 -0.75 -5.67 3.19
CA CYS A 297 0.24 -4.60 3.33
C CYS A 297 -0.25 -3.57 4.37
N ALA A 298 0.64 -3.15 5.27
CA ALA A 298 0.27 -2.67 6.59
C ALA A 298 0.93 -1.37 7.03
#